data_AF-A0A3B0YX43-F1
#
_entry.id   AF-A0A3B0YX43-F1
#
_cell.length_a   1.000
_cell.length_b   1.000
_cell.length_c   1.000
_cell.angle_alpha   90.00
_cell.angle_beta   90.00
_cell.angle_gamma   90.00
#
_symmetry.space_group_name_H-M   'P 1'
#
loop_
_entity.id
_entity.type
_entity.pdbx_description
1 polymer ?
#
loop_
_entity_poly.entity_id
_entity_poly.type
_entity_poly.pdbx_seq_one_letter_code
_entity_poly.pdbx_strand_id
1 'polypeptide(L)' 'MTTLVLQPTDLAQWHALVAEAQQACDCNLEESLESYLVFLLMRFADRPELARKIMALEFLQAQQT' A
#
# COMPACT_ATOMS: atom_id res chain seq x y z
N MET A 1 -11.93 -15.18 2.11
CA MET A 1 -12.88 -14.11 2.47
C MET A 1 -12.08 -13.05 3.21
N THR A 2 -11.68 -11.98 2.52
CA THR A 2 -10.92 -10.88 3.11
C THR A 2 -11.88 -9.96 3.84
N THR A 3 -11.95 -10.07 5.17
CA THR A 3 -12.67 -9.11 6.00
C THR A 3 -11.98 -7.76 5.85
N LEU A 4 -12.66 -6.77 5.27
CA LEU A 4 -12.12 -5.41 5.24
C LEU A 4 -12.09 -4.88 6.68
N VAL A 5 -10.90 -4.82 7.24
CA VAL A 5 -10.64 -4.13 8.51
C VAL A 5 -10.53 -2.65 8.18
N LEU A 6 -11.63 -1.93 8.38
CA LEU A 6 -11.68 -0.48 8.22
C LEU A 6 -11.27 0.18 9.54
N GLN A 7 -10.23 0.99 9.47
CA GLN A 7 -9.76 1.79 10.59
C GLN A 7 -10.52 3.12 10.67
N PRO A 8 -10.55 3.78 11.84
CA PRO A 8 -11.33 5.01 12.04
C PRO A 8 -10.86 6.20 11.20
N THR A 9 -9.60 6.17 10.76
CA THR A 9 -8.99 7.21 9.93
C THR A 9 -8.13 6.57 8.85
N ASP A 10 -7.96 7.27 7.72
CA ASP A 10 -7.09 6.81 6.64
C ASP A 10 -5.66 6.58 7.13
N LEU A 11 -5.15 7.46 8.00
CA LEU A 11 -3.84 7.31 8.61
C LEU A 11 -3.72 5.99 9.38
N ALA A 12 -4.71 5.67 10.23
CA ALA A 12 -4.74 4.42 10.99
C ALA A 12 -4.83 3.19 10.06
N GLN A 13 -5.53 3.30 8.92
CA GLN A 13 -5.59 2.25 7.91
C GLN A 13 -4.20 1.94 7.34
N TRP A 14 -3.41 2.96 7.03
CA TRP A 14 -2.06 2.78 6.51
C TRP A 14 -1.09 2.22 7.54
N HIS A 15 -1.19 2.65 8.80
CA HIS A 15 -0.40 2.04 9.88
C HIS A 15 -0.73 0.55 10.05
N ALA A 16 -2.02 0.18 10.00
CA ALA A 16 -2.42 -1.23 10.06
C ALA A 16 -1.84 -2.06 8.89
N LEU A 17 -1.88 -1.53 7.67
CA LEU A 17 -1.31 -2.18 6.49
C LEU A 17 0.21 -2.36 6.59
N VAL A 18 0.93 -1.35 7.08
CA VAL A 18 2.39 -1.44 7.26
C VAL A 18 2.74 -2.45 8.37
N ALA A 19 1.99 -2.46 9.47
CA ALA A 19 2.17 -3.44 10.55
C ALA A 19 1.90 -4.88 10.09
N GLU A 20 0.88 -5.11 9.26
CA GLU A 20 0.62 -6.42 8.64
C GLU A 20 1.79 -6.84 7.74
N ALA A 21 2.31 -5.92 6.92
CA ALA A 21 3.45 -6.19 6.05
C ALA A 21 4.73 -6.51 6.85
N GLN A 22 4.96 -5.81 7.97
CA GLN A 22 6.07 -6.12 8.89
C GLN A 22 6.01 -7.55 9.42
N GLN A 23 4.82 -7.96 9.86
CA GLN A 23 4.59 -9.32 10.35
C GLN A 23 4.78 -10.35 9.25
N ALA A 24 4.27 -10.08 8.04
CA ALA A 24 4.43 -10.97 6.90
C ALA A 24 5.89 -11.10 6.41
N CYS A 25 6.67 -10.03 6.55
CA CYS A 25 8.08 -9.99 6.18
C CYS A 25 9.04 -10.37 7.33
N ASP A 26 8.50 -10.69 8.51
CA ASP A 26 9.26 -10.95 9.74
C ASP A 26 10.34 -9.89 10.02
N CYS A 27 9.97 -8.62 9.85
CA CYS A 27 10.88 -7.48 10.00
C CYS A 27 10.32 -6.42 10.94
N ASN A 28 11.22 -5.76 11.68
CA ASN A 28 10.86 -4.66 12.56
C ASN A 28 11.26 -3.33 11.91
N LEU A 29 10.28 -2.52 11.53
CA LEU A 29 10.49 -1.14 11.11
C LEU A 29 10.67 -0.27 12.34
N GLU A 30 11.66 0.61 12.32
CA GLU A 30 11.74 1.70 13.29
C GLU A 30 10.59 2.68 13.05
N GLU A 31 10.12 3.35 14.11
CA GLU A 31 9.00 4.30 14.07
C GLU A 31 9.14 5.36 12.97
N SER A 32 10.38 5.84 12.74
CA SER A 32 10.69 6.82 11.70
C SER A 32 10.49 6.26 10.29
N LEU A 33 10.85 5.01 10.06
CA LEU A 33 10.73 4.32 8.78
C LEU A 33 9.29 3.88 8.54
N GLU A 34 8.59 3.39 9.56
CA GLU A 34 7.16 3.09 9.51
C GLU A 34 6.37 4.34 9.09
N SER A 35 6.57 5.46 9.81
CA SER A 35 5.91 6.73 9.51
C SER A 35 6.24 7.20 8.09
N TYR A 36 7.51 7.12 7.69
CA TYR A 36 7.93 7.48 6.34
C TYR A 36 7.19 6.65 5.28
N LEU A 37 7.10 5.33 5.46
CA LEU A 37 6.40 4.43 4.53
C LEU A 37 4.90 4.74 4.48
N VAL A 38 4.26 4.97 5.62
CA VAL A 38 2.85 5.38 5.69
C VAL A 38 2.62 6.65 4.86
N PHE A 39 3.39 7.71 5.09
CA PHE A 39 3.25 8.96 4.33
C PHE A 39 3.58 8.80 2.84
N LEU A 40 4.58 7.98 2.52
CA LEU A 40 4.97 7.67 1.14
C LEU A 40 3.80 7.00 0.42
N LEU A 41 3.28 5.91 0.98
CA LEU A 41 2.21 5.11 0.42
C LEU A 41 0.92 5.94 0.28
N MET A 42 0.54 6.70 1.31
CA MET A 42 -0.58 7.66 1.24
C MET A 42 -0.43 8.62 0.06
N ARG A 43 0.75 9.23 -0.08
CA ARG A 43 1.02 10.22 -1.14
C ARG A 43 1.03 9.61 -2.53
N PHE A 44 1.39 8.34 -2.68
CA PHE A 44 1.39 7.65 -3.96
C PHE A 44 0.03 7.07 -4.33
N ALA A 45 -0.76 6.63 -3.34
CA ALA A 45 -2.14 6.20 -3.53
C ALA A 45 -3.04 7.36 -4.00
N ASP A 46 -2.79 8.58 -3.51
CA ASP A 46 -3.48 9.80 -3.93
C ASP A 46 -3.00 10.34 -5.29
N ARG A 47 -2.05 9.66 -5.95
CA ARG A 47 -1.60 9.97 -7.31
C ARG A 47 -2.10 8.92 -8.31
N PRO A 48 -3.35 9.05 -8.81
CA PRO A 48 -3.95 8.09 -9.73
C PRO A 48 -3.17 7.93 -11.04
N GLU A 49 -2.32 8.91 -11.40
CA GLU A 49 -1.45 8.85 -12.58
C GLU A 49 -0.43 7.71 -12.55
N LEU A 50 0.06 7.30 -11.38
CA LEU A 50 0.99 6.19 -11.26
C LEU A 50 0.27 4.85 -11.28
N ALA A 51 -0.87 4.75 -10.60
CA ALA A 51 -1.76 3.59 -10.70
C ALA A 51 -2.20 3.34 -12.16
N ARG A 52 -2.51 4.42 -12.90
CA ARG A 52 -2.87 4.34 -14.33
C ARG A 52 -1.75 3.77 -15.20
N LYS A 53 -0.49 4.15 -14.96
CA LYS A 53 0.65 3.63 -15.72
C LYS A 53 0.90 2.15 -15.44
N ILE A 54 0.79 1.74 -14.17
CA ILE A 54 0.97 0.33 -13.78
C ILE A 54 -0.16 -0.51 -14.36
N MET A 55 -1.42 -0.07 -14.23
CA MET A 55 -2.57 -0.77 -14.83
C MET A 55 -2.51 -0.83 -16.35
N ALA A 56 -2.04 0.23 -17.02
CA ALA A 56 -1.87 0.22 -18.47
C ALA A 56 -0.83 -0.80 -18.93
N LEU A 57 0.26 -0.96 -18.17
CA LEU A 57 1.29 -1.98 -18.42
C LEU A 57 0.73 -3.40 -18.19
N GLU A 58 0.04 -3.64 -17.08
CA GLU A 58 -0.58 -4.94 -16.81
C GLU A 58 -1.65 -5.29 -17.85
N PHE A 59 -2.45 -4.32 -18.29
CA PHE A 59 -3.44 -4.51 -19.35
C PHE A 59 -2.79 -4.88 -20.68
N LEU A 60 -1.69 -4.22 -21.06
CA LEU A 60 -0.96 -4.54 -22.28
C LEU A 60 -0.36 -5.96 -22.22
N GLN A 61 0.21 -6.34 -21.08
CA GLN A 61 0.76 -7.68 -20.87
C GLN A 61 -0.32 -8.76 -20.90
N ALA A 62 -1.49 -8.49 -20.31
CA ALA A 62 -2.63 -9.39 -20.35
C ALA A 62 -3.21 -9.57 -21.76
N GLN A 63 -3.09 -8.57 -22.64
CA GLN A 63 -3.47 -8.69 -24.07
C GLN A 63 -2.46 -9.48 -24.92
N GLN A 64 -1.24 -9.68 -24.42
CA GLN A 64 -0.19 -10.43 -25.11
C GLN A 64 -0.14 -11.92 -24.73
N THR A 65 -1.05 -12.37 -23.85
CA THR A 65 -1.25 -13.77 -23.46
C THR A 65 -2.53 -14.32 -24.07
#